data_AF-S9UM47-F1
#
_entry.id   AF-S9UM47-F1
#
_cell.length_a   1.000
_cell.length_b   1.000
_cell.length_c   1.000
_cell.angle_alpha   90.00
_cell.angle_beta   90.00
_cell.angle_gamma   90.00
#
_symmetry.space_group_name_H-M   'P 1'
#
loop_
_entity.id
_entity.type
_entity.pdbx_description
1 polymer ?
#
loop_
_entity_poly.entity_id
_entity_poly.type
_entity_poly.pdbx_seq_one_letter_code
_entity_poly.pdbx_strand_id
1 'polypeptide(L)'
;MTVCLLCDLVHEDIAKKAGVPTMNQEELKKLNKNKKLVKKMCNQYDAFLCSESLIKTVPRLVGPHMHRLGKFPTVCSPNESITDKINELQSTVKFQLKKVLCLGTCIGHLEMNEDQVRQNVTMALNFLVSLLKKNWQNLKSAYLKSTMGKPQRIY
;
A
#
# COMPACT_ATOMS: atom_id res chain seq x y z
N MET A 1 9.07 1.28 5.18
CA MET A 1 8.02 1.67 4.21
C MET A 1 7.83 3.17 4.29
N THR A 2 8.01 3.90 3.19
CA THR A 2 7.87 5.37 3.18
C THR A 2 6.47 5.77 2.71
N VAL A 3 5.74 6.55 3.52
CA VAL A 3 4.39 7.02 3.21
C VAL A 3 4.43 8.52 2.92
N CYS A 4 3.84 8.94 1.81
CA CYS A 4 3.72 10.35 1.43
C CYS A 4 2.27 10.81 1.57
N LEU A 5 2.06 11.99 2.15
CA LEU A 5 0.74 12.57 2.35
C LEU A 5 0.45 13.66 1.30
N LEU A 6 -0.67 13.51 0.60
CA LEU A 6 -1.28 14.54 -0.23
C LEU A 6 -2.29 15.30 0.64
N CYS A 7 -1.96 16.51 1.07
CA CYS A 7 -2.71 17.21 2.11
C CYS A 7 -3.10 18.64 1.74
N ASP A 8 -4.15 19.11 2.42
CA ASP A 8 -4.49 20.53 2.53
C ASP A 8 -3.70 21.17 3.68
N LEU A 9 -3.71 22.50 3.77
CA LEU A 9 -2.90 23.27 4.73
C LEU A 9 -3.00 22.78 6.19
N VAL A 10 -4.21 22.40 6.65
CA VAL A 10 -4.43 21.92 8.03
C VAL A 10 -3.70 20.59 8.31
N HIS A 11 -3.71 19.68 7.32
CA HIS A 11 -3.04 18.40 7.43
C HIS A 11 -1.53 18.51 7.19
N GLU A 12 -1.09 19.54 6.46
CA GLU A 12 0.32 19.82 6.22
C GLU A 12 1.06 20.11 7.53
N ASP A 13 0.49 20.92 8.43
CA ASP A 13 1.11 21.25 9.71
C ASP A 13 1.22 20.06 10.65
N ILE A 14 0.19 19.21 10.69
CA ILE A 14 0.18 17.99 11.51
C ILE A 14 1.20 16.99 10.97
N ALA A 15 1.27 16.81 9.66
CA ALA A 15 2.19 15.89 9.01
C ALA A 15 3.65 16.36 9.10
N LYS A 16 3.92 17.66 8.97
CA LYS A 16 5.26 18.24 9.20
C LYS A 16 5.73 18.02 10.64
N LYS A 17 4.86 18.17 11.62
CA LYS A 17 5.16 17.85 13.03
C LYS A 17 5.44 16.36 13.24
N ALA A 18 4.76 15.49 12.49
CA ALA A 18 4.98 14.05 12.51
C ALA A 18 6.17 13.58 11.65
N GLY A 19 6.88 14.50 10.96
CA GLY A 19 8.00 14.16 10.08
C GLY A 19 7.61 13.40 8.80
N VAL A 20 6.34 13.47 8.40
CA VAL A 20 5.82 12.80 7.20
C VAL A 20 5.99 13.72 5.99
N PRO A 21 6.52 13.24 4.85
CA PRO A 21 6.63 14.03 3.64
C PRO A 21 5.26 14.40 3.10
N THR A 22 5.02 15.70 2.95
CA THR A 22 3.77 16.31 2.47
C THR A 22 3.90 16.83 1.06
N MET A 23 2.83 16.76 0.26
CA MET A 23 2.74 17.44 -1.03
C MET A 23 1.41 18.17 -1.17
N ASN A 24 1.50 19.42 -1.61
CA ASN A 24 0.34 20.27 -1.81
C ASN A 24 -0.24 20.14 -3.22
N GLN A 25 -1.48 20.57 -3.41
CA GLN A 25 -2.18 20.48 -4.69
C GLN A 25 -1.46 21.21 -5.84
N GLU A 26 -0.78 22.32 -5.54
CA GLU A 26 0.00 23.09 -6.52
C GLU A 26 1.26 22.34 -6.98
N GLU A 27 1.95 21.68 -6.06
CA GLU A 27 3.11 20.85 -6.37
C GLU A 27 2.70 19.64 -7.20
N LEU A 28 1.54 19.05 -6.89
CA LEU A 28 0.98 17.95 -7.65
C LEU A 28 0.63 18.37 -9.10
N LYS A 29 0.13 19.60 -9.30
CA LYS A 29 -0.10 20.18 -10.63
C LYS A 29 1.20 20.43 -11.39
N LYS A 30 2.26 20.90 -10.72
CA LYS A 30 3.60 21.08 -11.32
C LYS A 30 4.18 19.73 -11.76
N LEU A 31 4.02 18.69 -10.94
CA LEU A 31 4.48 17.33 -11.24
C LEU A 31 3.77 16.72 -12.45
N ASN A 32 2.47 16.98 -12.64
CA ASN A 32 1.72 16.44 -13.78
C ASN A 32 2.27 16.90 -15.15
N LYS A 33 2.91 18.08 -15.23
CA LYS A 33 3.53 18.55 -16.49
C LYS A 33 4.67 17.64 -16.96
N ASN A 34 5.32 16.91 -16.06
CA ASN A 34 6.47 16.05 -16.41
C ASN A 34 6.29 14.60 -15.92
N LYS A 35 5.89 13.72 -16.85
CA LYS A 35 5.64 12.29 -16.57
C LYS A 35 6.83 11.56 -15.95
N LYS A 36 8.08 11.98 -16.21
CA LYS A 36 9.27 11.36 -15.62
C LYS A 36 9.38 11.62 -14.11
N LEU A 37 9.05 12.83 -13.66
CA LEU A 37 9.07 13.19 -12.24
C LEU A 37 7.97 12.48 -11.46
N VAL A 38 6.78 12.33 -12.05
CA VAL A 38 5.69 11.54 -11.45
C VAL A 38 6.11 10.09 -11.23
N LYS A 39 6.76 9.46 -12.22
CA LYS A 39 7.28 8.09 -12.08
C LYS A 39 8.36 8.00 -11.00
N LYS A 40 9.26 8.99 -10.91
CA LYS A 40 10.32 9.03 -9.88
C LYS A 40 9.73 9.12 -8.47
N MET A 41 8.76 10.01 -8.27
CA MET A 41 8.04 10.16 -7.00
C MET A 41 7.34 8.86 -6.59
N CYS A 42 6.56 8.23 -7.48
CA CYS A 42 5.84 7.00 -7.14
C CYS A 42 6.77 5.80 -6.87
N ASN A 43 8.03 5.87 -7.28
CA ASN A 43 9.04 4.87 -6.95
C ASN A 43 9.75 5.16 -5.62
N GLN A 44 9.80 6.42 -5.17
CA GLN A 44 10.42 6.82 -3.90
C GLN A 44 9.55 6.47 -2.68
N TYR A 45 8.22 6.46 -2.86
CA TYR A 45 7.25 6.20 -1.80
C TYR A 45 6.53 4.88 -2.02
N ASP A 46 6.34 4.11 -0.96
CA ASP A 46 5.67 2.80 -0.99
C ASP A 46 4.15 2.95 -0.95
N ALA A 47 3.65 3.91 -0.18
CA ALA A 47 2.22 4.23 -0.08
C ALA A 47 1.98 5.74 -0.09
N PHE A 48 0.74 6.09 -0.45
CA PHE A 48 0.25 7.46 -0.48
C PHE A 48 -1.01 7.56 0.37
N LEU A 49 -1.10 8.63 1.14
CA LEU A 49 -2.30 9.05 1.85
C LEU A 49 -2.82 10.33 1.21
N CYS A 50 -4.14 10.56 1.25
CA CYS A 50 -4.75 11.75 0.69
C CYS A 50 -5.82 12.30 1.64
N SER A 51 -5.80 13.62 1.84
CA SER A 51 -6.90 14.35 2.48
C SER A 51 -8.20 14.17 1.69
N GLU A 52 -9.32 14.09 2.39
CA GLU A 52 -10.65 13.91 1.80
C GLU A 52 -10.98 15.00 0.76
N SER A 53 -10.57 16.25 1.00
CA SER A 53 -10.81 17.36 0.06
C SER A 53 -10.13 17.15 -1.29
N LEU A 54 -8.99 16.45 -1.32
CA LEU A 54 -8.16 16.28 -2.50
C LEU A 54 -8.51 15.01 -3.29
N ILE A 55 -9.27 14.08 -2.71
CA ILE A 55 -9.57 12.77 -3.32
C ILE A 55 -10.22 12.88 -4.71
N LYS A 56 -11.06 13.90 -4.94
CA LYS A 56 -11.73 14.11 -6.24
C LYS A 56 -10.76 14.57 -7.33
N THR A 57 -9.69 15.25 -6.95
CA THR A 57 -8.72 15.84 -7.89
C THR A 57 -7.55 14.90 -8.22
N VAL A 58 -7.22 14.00 -7.29
CA VAL A 58 -6.12 13.03 -7.41
C VAL A 58 -6.26 12.10 -8.63
N PRO A 59 -7.41 11.47 -8.92
CA PRO A 59 -7.58 10.63 -10.12
C PRO A 59 -7.26 11.38 -11.42
N ARG A 60 -7.65 12.66 -11.51
CA ARG A 60 -7.44 13.48 -12.71
C ARG A 60 -5.98 13.89 -12.90
N LEU A 61 -5.27 14.20 -11.80
CA LEU A 61 -3.90 14.68 -11.84
C LEU A 61 -2.87 13.55 -11.97
N VAL A 62 -2.98 12.54 -11.11
CA VAL A 62 -1.95 11.50 -10.93
C VAL A 62 -2.49 10.08 -11.08
N GLY A 63 -3.80 9.92 -11.25
CA GLY A 63 -4.49 8.63 -11.36
C GLY A 63 -3.85 7.64 -12.34
N PRO A 64 -3.54 8.01 -13.60
CA PRO A 64 -2.99 7.05 -14.57
C PRO A 64 -1.67 6.40 -14.11
N HIS A 65 -0.82 7.17 -13.42
CA HIS A 65 0.48 6.68 -12.97
C HIS A 65 0.34 5.88 -11.66
N MET A 66 -0.49 6.36 -10.73
CA MET A 66 -0.70 5.70 -9.44
C MET A 66 -1.47 4.38 -9.57
N HIS A 67 -2.47 4.31 -10.45
CA HIS A 67 -3.18 3.06 -10.75
C HIS A 67 -2.26 2.04 -11.41
N ARG A 68 -1.41 2.45 -12.37
CA ARG A 68 -0.46 1.55 -13.01
C ARG A 68 0.52 0.93 -12.02
N LEU A 69 0.92 1.68 -11.01
CA LEU A 69 1.84 1.24 -9.97
C LEU A 69 1.15 0.55 -8.78
N GLY A 70 -0.19 0.49 -8.74
CA GLY A 70 -0.94 -0.12 -7.63
C GLY A 70 -0.83 0.66 -6.30
N LYS A 71 -0.36 1.90 -6.36
CA LYS A 71 -0.13 2.78 -5.20
C LYS A 71 -1.17 3.91 -5.15
N PHE A 72 -2.44 3.59 -5.41
CA PHE A 72 -3.50 4.59 -5.32
C PHE A 72 -3.66 5.08 -3.87
N PRO A 73 -3.86 6.38 -3.62
CA PRO A 73 -3.90 6.90 -2.27
C PRO A 73 -5.09 6.38 -1.46
N THR A 74 -4.83 6.10 -0.19
CA THR A 74 -5.89 5.85 0.80
C THR A 74 -6.34 7.19 1.39
N VAL A 75 -7.64 7.32 1.66
CA VAL A 75 -8.21 8.54 2.24
C VAL A 75 -7.85 8.62 3.71
N CYS A 76 -7.53 9.83 4.17
CA CYS A 76 -7.41 10.17 5.57
C CYS A 76 -8.46 11.24 5.88
N SER A 77 -9.37 10.92 6.80
CA SER A 77 -10.39 11.87 7.25
C SER A 77 -9.80 12.87 8.24
N PRO A 78 -10.37 14.09 8.36
CA PRO A 78 -9.82 15.13 9.22
C PRO A 78 -9.74 14.77 10.71
N ASN A 79 -10.63 13.87 11.15
CA ASN A 79 -10.75 13.44 12.54
C ASN A 79 -9.89 12.22 12.87
N GLU A 80 -9.24 11.59 11.88
CA GLU A 80 -8.40 10.41 12.10
C GLU A 80 -6.94 10.81 12.33
N SER A 81 -6.24 10.05 13.18
CA SER A 81 -4.82 10.27 13.38
C SER A 81 -4.03 9.77 12.17
N ILE A 82 -3.19 10.64 11.61
CA ILE A 82 -2.34 10.32 10.46
C ILE A 82 -1.38 9.18 10.81
N THR A 83 -0.90 9.15 12.05
CA THR A 83 0.04 8.15 12.57
C THR A 83 -0.58 6.76 12.60
N ASP A 84 -1.82 6.61 13.07
CA ASP A 84 -2.49 5.31 13.12
C ASP A 84 -2.76 4.79 11.72
N LYS A 85 -3.16 5.66 10.79
CA LYS A 85 -3.37 5.27 9.39
C LYS A 85 -2.07 4.87 8.70
N ILE A 86 -0.95 5.52 9.03
CA ILE A 86 0.37 5.10 8.56
C ILE A 86 0.72 3.73 9.10
N ASN A 87 0.51 3.47 10.39
CA ASN A 87 0.80 2.16 11.01
C ASN A 87 -0.08 1.04 10.41
N GLU A 88 -1.35 1.33 10.16
CA GLU A 88 -2.27 0.41 9.48
C GLU A 88 -1.79 0.10 8.05
N LEU A 89 -1.39 1.13 7.30
CA LEU A 89 -0.83 0.97 5.95
C LEU A 89 0.48 0.18 5.95
N GLN A 90 1.33 0.38 6.95
CA GLN A 90 2.58 -0.37 7.12
C GLN A 90 2.34 -1.85 7.40
N SER A 91 1.24 -2.15 8.11
CA SER A 91 0.83 -3.51 8.43
C SER A 91 0.02 -4.18 7.31
N THR A 92 -0.39 -3.41 6.31
CA THR A 92 -1.27 -3.89 5.23
C THR A 92 -0.47 -4.46 4.06
N VAL A 93 -0.81 -5.68 3.68
CA VAL A 93 -0.26 -6.35 2.49
C VAL A 93 -1.27 -6.36 1.35
N LYS A 94 -0.83 -5.97 0.15
CA LYS A 94 -1.72 -5.86 -1.03
C LYS A 94 -1.75 -7.16 -1.83
N PHE A 95 -2.95 -7.71 -2.00
CA PHE A 95 -3.23 -8.77 -2.98
C PHE A 95 -3.83 -8.16 -4.24
N GLN A 96 -3.17 -8.31 -5.39
CA GLN A 96 -3.70 -7.84 -6.67
C GLN A 96 -3.91 -9.02 -7.64
N LEU A 97 -5.14 -9.53 -7.69
CA LEU A 97 -5.54 -10.52 -8.68
C LEU A 97 -5.80 -9.85 -10.04
N LYS A 98 -4.93 -10.11 -11.00
CA LYS A 98 -5.13 -9.74 -12.42
C LYS A 98 -5.62 -10.97 -13.20
N LYS A 99 -4.97 -11.30 -14.32
CA LYS A 99 -5.19 -12.53 -15.11
C LYS A 99 -4.22 -13.67 -14.75
N VAL A 100 -3.46 -13.53 -13.67
CA VAL A 100 -2.47 -14.52 -13.22
C VAL A 100 -3.05 -15.40 -12.11
N LEU A 101 -2.72 -16.69 -12.16
CA LEU A 101 -3.16 -17.71 -11.20
C LEU A 101 -2.28 -17.75 -9.94
N CYS A 102 -1.04 -17.27 -10.04
CA CYS A 102 -0.10 -17.20 -8.92
C CYS A 102 0.02 -15.76 -8.43
N LEU A 103 -0.16 -15.57 -7.12
CA LEU A 103 0.07 -14.31 -6.42
C LEU A 103 1.26 -14.49 -5.48
N GLY A 104 2.14 -13.48 -5.43
CA GLY A 104 3.27 -13.44 -4.52
C GLY A 104 3.18 -12.21 -3.64
N THR A 105 3.24 -12.42 -2.33
CA THR A 105 3.19 -11.35 -1.34
C THR A 105 4.28 -11.59 -0.30
N CYS A 106 4.93 -10.53 0.17
CA CYS A 106 5.90 -10.61 1.27
C CYS A 106 5.16 -10.58 2.61
N ILE A 107 5.34 -11.61 3.45
CA ILE A 107 4.57 -11.79 4.68
C ILE A 107 5.42 -11.49 5.94
N GLY A 108 6.73 -11.33 5.78
CA GLY A 108 7.64 -10.96 6.87
C GLY A 108 9.11 -10.98 6.47
N HIS A 109 9.96 -10.62 7.44
CA HIS A 109 11.42 -10.63 7.32
C HIS A 109 12.03 -11.66 8.28
N LEU A 110 13.30 -12.02 8.05
CA LEU A 110 14.06 -12.93 8.93
C LEU A 110 14.29 -12.38 10.34
N GLU A 111 14.23 -11.05 10.51
CA GLU A 111 14.35 -10.39 11.81
C GLU A 111 13.06 -10.50 12.65
N MET A 112 11.95 -10.98 12.07
CA MET A 112 10.70 -11.21 12.79
C MET A 112 10.70 -12.61 13.42
N ASN A 113 10.02 -12.74 14.57
CA ASN A 113 9.91 -14.04 15.23
C ASN A 113 9.10 -15.04 14.38
N GLU A 114 9.41 -16.32 14.53
CA GLU A 114 8.73 -17.40 13.79
C GLU A 114 7.22 -17.40 14.02
N ASP A 115 6.76 -17.12 15.24
CA ASP A 115 5.34 -17.03 15.57
C ASP A 115 4.66 -15.83 14.88
N GLN A 116 5.35 -14.69 14.76
CA GLN A 116 4.83 -13.53 14.02
C GLN A 116 4.70 -13.85 12.53
N VAL A 117 5.71 -14.50 11.95
CA VAL A 117 5.66 -14.93 10.54
C VAL A 117 4.53 -15.93 10.33
N ARG A 118 4.37 -16.92 11.22
CA ARG A 118 3.26 -17.88 11.16
C ARG A 118 1.90 -17.17 11.25
N GLN A 119 1.74 -16.27 12.21
CA GLN A 119 0.50 -15.50 12.39
C GLN A 119 0.18 -14.66 11.14
N ASN A 120 1.18 -14.00 10.56
CA ASN A 120 1.02 -13.24 9.33
C ASN A 120 0.61 -14.14 8.15
N VAL A 121 1.20 -15.34 8.02
CA VAL A 121 0.83 -16.31 6.97
C VAL A 121 -0.63 -16.75 7.11
N THR A 122 -1.04 -17.12 8.32
CA THR A 122 -2.43 -17.53 8.59
C THR A 122 -3.41 -16.38 8.34
N MET A 123 -3.10 -15.17 8.81
CA MET A 123 -3.93 -13.99 8.60
C MET A 123 -4.06 -13.64 7.12
N ALA A 124 -2.95 -13.68 6.37
CA ALA A 124 -2.92 -13.41 4.94
C ALA A 124 -3.75 -14.43 4.14
N LEU A 125 -3.63 -15.73 4.46
CA LEU A 125 -4.43 -16.78 3.83
C LEU A 125 -5.92 -16.64 4.15
N ASN A 126 -6.28 -16.41 5.41
CA ASN A 126 -7.67 -16.24 5.83
C ASN A 126 -8.30 -15.00 5.17
N PHE A 127 -7.57 -13.89 5.11
CA PHE A 127 -8.02 -12.69 4.43
C PHE A 127 -8.24 -12.95 2.93
N LEU A 128 -7.28 -13.60 2.26
CA LEU A 128 -7.41 -13.94 0.84
C LEU A 128 -8.62 -14.85 0.58
N VAL A 129 -8.83 -15.85 1.42
CA VAL A 129 -9.96 -16.78 1.31
C VAL A 129 -11.29 -16.03 1.47
N SER A 130 -11.40 -15.11 2.43
CA SER A 130 -12.63 -14.33 2.64
C SER A 130 -13.02 -13.43 1.45
N LEU A 131 -12.06 -13.05 0.61
CA LEU A 131 -12.30 -12.24 -0.58
C LEU A 131 -12.71 -13.08 -1.81
N LEU A 132 -12.48 -14.39 -1.79
CA LEU A 132 -12.78 -15.30 -2.90
C LEU A 132 -14.21 -15.82 -2.82
N LYS A 133 -14.99 -15.70 -3.90
CA LYS A 133 -16.41 -16.15 -3.95
C LYS A 133 -16.65 -17.62 -3.56
N LYS A 134 -15.65 -18.49 -3.68
CA LYS A 134 -15.72 -19.91 -3.29
C LYS A 134 -14.70 -20.28 -2.21
N ASN A 135 -14.18 -19.31 -1.47
CA ASN A 135 -13.24 -19.51 -0.37
C ASN A 135 -12.06 -20.43 -0.79
N TRP A 136 -11.84 -21.52 -0.04
CA TRP A 136 -10.77 -22.49 -0.24
C TRP A 136 -10.84 -23.28 -1.55
N GLN A 137 -12.01 -23.45 -2.17
CA GLN A 137 -12.10 -24.19 -3.44
C GLN A 137 -11.36 -23.48 -4.59
N ASN A 138 -11.20 -22.16 -4.51
CA ASN A 138 -10.45 -21.37 -5.48
C ASN A 138 -8.94 -21.33 -5.19
N LEU A 139 -8.49 -21.86 -4.04
CA LEU A 139 -7.08 -21.89 -3.66
C LEU A 139 -6.51 -23.30 -3.88
N LYS A 140 -5.76 -23.48 -4.96
CA LYS A 140 -5.18 -24.79 -5.31
C LYS A 140 -3.99 -25.16 -4.43
N SER A 141 -3.07 -24.22 -4.21
CA SER A 141 -1.84 -24.45 -3.46
C SER A 141 -1.32 -23.15 -2.84
N ALA A 142 -0.70 -23.25 -1.67
CA ALA A 142 -0.02 -22.15 -0.99
C ALA A 142 1.44 -22.55 -0.71
N TYR A 143 2.37 -21.69 -1.10
CA TYR A 143 3.80 -21.92 -0.93
C TYR A 143 4.42 -20.79 -0.10
N LEU A 144 5.29 -21.16 0.84
CA LEU A 144 6.14 -20.24 1.57
C LEU A 144 7.57 -20.42 1.09
N LYS A 145 8.24 -19.32 0.73
CA LYS A 145 9.65 -19.34 0.36
C LYS A 145 10.39 -18.27 1.15
N SER A 146 11.61 -18.57 1.57
CA SER A 146 12.57 -17.57 2.01
C SER A 146 13.37 -17.03 0.82
N THR A 147 14.16 -15.97 1.02
CA THR A 147 14.93 -15.31 -0.06
C THR A 147 15.85 -16.27 -0.81
N MET A 148 16.48 -17.21 -0.10
CA MET A 148 17.44 -18.18 -0.66
C MET A 148 16.97 -19.65 -0.54
N GLY A 149 15.81 -19.89 0.08
CA GLY A 149 15.32 -21.23 0.33
C GLY A 149 14.42 -21.77 -0.78
N LYS A 150 14.29 -23.10 -0.82
CA LYS A 150 13.32 -23.75 -1.70
C LYS A 150 11.89 -23.45 -1.23
N PRO A 151 10.92 -23.29 -2.15
CA PRO A 151 9.51 -23.14 -1.79
C PRO A 151 9.00 -24.37 -1.03
N GLN A 152 8.43 -24.16 0.15
CA GLN A 152 7.77 -25.17 0.96
C GLN A 152 6.26 -25.06 0.77
N ARG A 153 5.59 -26.18 0.54
CA ARG A 153 4.14 -26.21 0.33
C ARG A 153 3.43 -26.31 1.69
N ILE A 154 2.51 -25.40 1.94
CA ILE A 154 1.66 -25.39 3.15
C ILE A 154 0.29 -26.02 2.83
N TYR A 155 -0.22 -25.83 1.61
CA TYR A 155 -1.49 -26.35 1.11
C TYR A 155 -1.37 -26.70 -0.37
#